data_AF-A0A3E2NFD4-F1
#
_entry.id   AF-A0A3E2NFD4-F1
#
_cell.length_a   1.000
_cell.length_b   1.000
_cell.length_c   1.000
_cell.angle_alpha   90.00
_cell.angle_beta   90.00
_cell.angle_gamma   90.00
#
_symmetry.space_group_name_H-M   'P 1'
#
loop_
_entity.id
_entity.type
_entity.pdbx_description
1 polymer ?
#
loop_
_entity_poly.entity_id
_entity_poly.type
_entity_poly.pdbx_seq_one_letter_code
_entity_poly.pdbx_strand_id
1 'polypeptide(L)'
;MERLKDMGVDFYKCLKYSSLVSLIFMMVSGLCSFIISGGSLTTALECIKAVLFASGSIGLMIAAVSILKRDREKEKDWYEWKKRFKIFSYRVTIAIMSITILLYGCIIDEILFMLNH
;
A
#
# COMPACT_ATOMS: atom_id res chain seq x y z
N MET A 1 -10.79 -26.96 -0.79
CA MET A 1 -11.00 -25.97 -1.88
C MET A 1 -11.61 -24.66 -1.39
N GLU A 2 -12.62 -24.67 -0.51
CA GLU A 2 -13.28 -23.44 -0.05
C GLU A 2 -12.35 -22.44 0.66
N ARG A 3 -11.45 -22.89 1.54
CA ARG A 3 -10.46 -22.03 2.19
C ARG A 3 -9.51 -21.33 1.20
N LEU A 4 -9.09 -22.01 0.13
CA LEU A 4 -8.25 -21.41 -0.91
C LEU A 4 -9.01 -20.32 -1.68
N LYS A 5 -10.30 -20.55 -1.95
CA LYS A 5 -11.17 -19.57 -2.59
C LYS A 5 -11.34 -18.32 -1.72
N ASP A 6 -11.60 -18.50 -0.42
CA ASP A 6 -11.72 -17.40 0.53
C ASP A 6 -10.39 -16.63 0.71
N MET A 7 -9.24 -17.32 0.71
CA MET A 7 -7.92 -16.67 0.73
C MET A 7 -7.69 -15.81 -0.52
N GLY A 8 -8.01 -16.34 -1.70
CA GLY A 8 -7.87 -15.62 -2.96
C GLY A 8 -8.74 -14.36 -3.00
N VAL A 9 -9.97 -14.43 -2.48
CA VAL A 9 -10.88 -13.27 -2.39
C VAL A 9 -10.32 -12.20 -1.45
N ASP A 10 -9.83 -12.61 -0.28
CA ASP A 10 -9.22 -11.70 0.69
C ASP A 10 -7.94 -11.05 0.14
N PHE A 11 -7.11 -11.81 -0.57
CA PHE A 11 -5.93 -11.28 -1.27
C PHE A 11 -6.31 -10.27 -2.35
N TYR A 12 -7.31 -10.58 -3.19
CA TYR A 12 -7.81 -9.65 -4.20
C TYR A 12 -8.36 -8.36 -3.60
N LYS A 13 -9.07 -8.44 -2.47
CA LYS A 13 -9.51 -7.24 -1.73
C LYS A 13 -8.32 -6.40 -1.28
N CYS A 14 -7.27 -7.02 -0.72
CA CYS A 14 -6.05 -6.31 -0.32
C CYS A 14 -5.47 -5.56 -1.50
N LEU A 15 -5.28 -6.23 -2.64
CA LEU A 15 -4.77 -5.61 -3.87
C LEU A 15 -5.65 -4.42 -4.28
N LYS A 16 -6.96 -4.61 -4.39
CA LYS A 16 -7.90 -3.54 -4.77
C LYS A 16 -7.80 -2.32 -3.85
N TYR A 17 -7.76 -2.52 -2.54
CA TYR A 17 -7.66 -1.43 -1.58
C TYR A 17 -6.29 -0.75 -1.65
N SER A 18 -5.19 -1.50 -1.75
CA SER A 18 -3.87 -0.89 -1.90
C SER A 18 -3.73 -0.12 -3.21
N SER A 19 -4.27 -0.62 -4.33
CA SER A 19 -4.27 0.11 -5.59
C SER A 19 -5.01 1.43 -5.47
N LEU A 20 -6.15 1.46 -4.78
CA LEU A 20 -6.92 2.68 -4.58
C LEU A 20 -6.16 3.69 -3.70
N VAL A 21 -5.52 3.22 -2.63
CA VAL A 21 -4.66 4.05 -1.77
C VAL A 21 -3.46 4.60 -2.55
N SER A 22 -2.77 3.76 -3.33
CA SER A 22 -1.67 4.19 -4.20
C SER A 22 -2.11 5.24 -5.20
N LEU A 23 -3.28 5.08 -5.83
CA LEU A 23 -3.81 6.06 -6.77
C LEU A 23 -4.06 7.42 -6.10
N ILE A 24 -4.60 7.42 -4.88
CA ILE A 24 -4.77 8.66 -4.10
C ILE A 24 -3.41 9.30 -3.81
N PHE A 25 -2.42 8.52 -3.36
CA PHE A 25 -1.08 9.05 -3.11
C PHE A 25 -0.45 9.63 -4.38
N MET A 26 -0.57 8.94 -5.52
CA MET A 26 -0.07 9.41 -6.80
C MET A 26 -0.72 10.72 -7.22
N MET A 27 -2.06 10.84 -7.10
CA MET A 27 -2.77 12.06 -7.47
C MET A 27 -2.37 13.23 -6.57
N VAL A 28 -2.35 13.05 -5.25
CA VAL A 28 -2.04 14.13 -4.31
C VAL A 28 -0.58 14.57 -4.45
N SER A 29 0.38 13.63 -4.43
CA SER A 29 1.80 13.96 -4.53
C SER A 29 2.17 14.48 -5.92
N GLY A 30 1.62 13.88 -6.97
CA GLY A 30 1.83 14.28 -8.35
C GLY A 30 1.31 15.68 -8.64
N LEU A 31 0.05 15.98 -8.27
CA LEU A 31 -0.54 17.31 -8.49
C LEU A 31 0.20 18.39 -7.70
N CYS A 32 0.48 18.15 -6.41
CA CYS A 32 1.22 19.10 -5.58
C CYS A 32 2.60 19.39 -6.18
N SER A 33 3.34 18.34 -6.57
CA SER A 33 4.69 18.50 -7.12
C SER A 33 4.67 19.16 -8.51
N PHE A 34 3.70 18.82 -9.36
CA PHE A 34 3.56 19.40 -10.69
C PHE A 34 3.29 20.92 -10.63
N ILE A 35 2.44 21.36 -9.69
CA ILE A 35 2.15 22.79 -9.48
C ILE A 35 3.39 23.52 -8.96
N ILE A 36 4.10 22.95 -7.98
CA ILE A 36 5.27 23.59 -7.35
C ILE A 36 6.46 23.68 -8.32
N SER A 37 6.67 22.65 -9.15
CA SER A 37 7.80 22.56 -10.07
C SER A 37 7.57 23.27 -11.42
N GLY A 38 6.45 23.99 -11.59
CA GLY A 38 6.15 24.70 -12.83
C GLY A 38 5.85 23.77 -14.02
N GLY A 39 5.34 22.56 -13.76
CA GLY A 39 4.96 21.60 -14.79
C GLY A 39 6.02 20.54 -15.13
N SER A 40 7.04 20.35 -14.29
CA SER A 40 8.04 19.31 -14.50
C SER A 40 7.48 17.91 -14.21
N LEU A 41 7.32 17.12 -15.27
CA LEU A 41 6.82 15.74 -15.16
C LEU A 41 7.80 14.83 -14.41
N THR A 42 9.11 15.00 -14.62
CA THR A 42 10.14 14.21 -13.95
C THR A 42 10.14 14.45 -12.45
N THR A 43 10.06 15.72 -12.03
CA THR A 43 9.97 16.08 -10.60
C THR A 43 8.68 15.56 -9.96
N ALA A 44 7.57 15.57 -10.69
CA ALA A 44 6.31 14.99 -10.21
C ALA A 44 6.43 13.47 -9.99
N LEU A 45 7.00 12.74 -10.94
CA LEU A 45 7.24 11.30 -10.83
C LEU A 45 8.21 10.96 -9.69
N GLU A 46 9.27 11.75 -9.50
CA GLU A 46 10.20 11.57 -8.36
C GLU A 46 9.50 11.75 -7.02
N CYS A 47 8.61 12.75 -6.92
CA CYS A 47 7.83 12.98 -5.71
C CYS A 47 6.85 11.82 -5.44
N ILE A 48 6.14 11.35 -6.48
CA ILE A 48 5.25 10.19 -6.40
C ILE A 48 6.03 8.96 -5.90
N LYS A 49 7.18 8.68 -6.50
CA LYS A 49 8.07 7.58 -6.10
C LYS A 49 8.43 7.67 -4.62
N ALA A 50 8.89 8.84 -4.17
CA ALA A 50 9.29 9.04 -2.79
C ALA A 50 8.13 8.80 -1.81
N VAL A 51 6.93 9.29 -2.12
CA VAL A 51 5.75 9.10 -1.28
C VAL A 51 5.30 7.64 -1.23
N LEU A 52 5.32 6.93 -2.36
CA LEU A 52 4.99 5.50 -2.40
C LEU A 52 5.99 4.67 -1.59
N PHE A 53 7.29 4.92 -1.73
CA PHE A 53 8.30 4.20 -0.94
C PHE A 53 8.23 4.52 0.55
N ALA A 54 8.04 5.79 0.92
CA ALA A 54 7.90 6.18 2.31
C ALA A 54 6.66 5.54 2.95
N SER A 55 5.50 5.68 2.33
CA SER A 55 4.23 5.15 2.85
C SER A 55 4.21 3.62 2.92
N GLY A 56 4.73 2.94 1.89
CA GLY A 56 4.88 1.49 1.87
C GLY A 56 5.81 1.00 2.98
N SER A 57 6.95 1.66 3.19
CA SER A 57 7.92 1.30 4.24
C SER A 57 7.38 1.51 5.65
N ILE A 58 6.71 2.64 5.89
CA ILE A 58 6.05 2.93 7.18
C ILE A 58 4.97 1.88 7.46
N GLY A 59 4.16 1.53 6.46
CA GLY A 59 3.13 0.50 6.62
C GLY A 59 3.72 -0.88 6.96
N LEU A 60 4.84 -1.26 6.34
CA LEU A 60 5.57 -2.48 6.70
C LEU A 60 6.12 -2.44 8.13
N MET A 61 6.68 -1.31 8.58
CA MET A 61 7.12 -1.15 9.97
C MET A 61 5.95 -1.30 10.94
N ILE A 62 4.80 -0.69 10.66
CA ILE A 62 3.58 -0.82 11.47
C ILE A 62 3.12 -2.28 11.51
N ALA A 63 3.13 -2.99 10.38
CA ALA A 63 2.78 -4.39 10.32
C ALA A 63 3.73 -5.24 11.17
N ALA A 64 5.04 -5.03 11.04
CA ALA A 64 6.06 -5.75 11.79
C ALA A 64 5.93 -5.53 13.31
N VAL A 65 5.78 -4.27 13.75
CA VAL A 65 5.55 -3.93 15.16
C VAL A 65 4.25 -4.54 15.66
N SER A 66 3.19 -4.50 14.85
CA SER A 66 1.91 -5.10 15.19
C SER A 66 2.02 -6.62 15.35
N ILE A 67 2.81 -7.30 14.53
CA ILE A 67 3.09 -8.75 14.66
C ILE A 67 3.85 -9.04 15.96
N LEU A 68 4.86 -8.24 16.28
CA LEU A 68 5.65 -8.39 17.51
C LEU A 68 4.83 -8.12 18.79
N LYS A 69 3.87 -7.21 18.73
CA LYS A 69 2.98 -6.91 19.86
C LYS A 69 2.04 -8.10 20.08
N ARG A 70 2.36 -8.91 21.09
CA ARG A 70 1.70 -10.19 21.45
C ARG A 70 0.34 -10.01 22.15
N ASP A 71 -0.15 -8.78 22.30
CA ASP A 71 -1.53 -8.57 22.75
C ASP A 71 -2.47 -9.15 21.70
N ARG A 72 -3.06 -10.30 22.05
CA ARG A 72 -4.20 -10.87 21.35
C ARG A 72 -5.31 -9.85 21.49
N GLU A 73 -5.55 -9.13 20.40
CA GLU A 73 -6.77 -8.42 20.03
C GLU A 73 -7.59 -7.85 21.20
N LYS A 74 -7.69 -6.52 21.26
CA LYS A 74 -8.93 -5.91 21.76
C LYS A 74 -10.07 -6.54 20.94
N GLU A 75 -10.82 -7.43 21.58
CA GLU A 75 -11.81 -8.35 21.01
C GLU A 75 -12.82 -7.67 20.06
N LYS A 76 -13.01 -6.36 20.27
CA LYS A 76 -13.90 -5.48 19.50
C LYS A 76 -13.40 -5.18 18.07
N ASP A 77 -12.11 -4.91 17.89
CA ASP A 77 -11.53 -4.62 16.56
C ASP A 77 -11.45 -5.89 15.70
N TRP A 78 -11.21 -7.04 16.34
CA TRP A 78 -11.20 -8.33 15.67
C TRP A 78 -12.55 -8.70 15.06
N TYR A 79 -13.65 -8.45 15.78
CA TYR A 79 -14.98 -8.83 15.31
C TYR A 79 -15.44 -8.00 14.11
N GLU A 80 -15.11 -6.71 14.06
CA GLU A 80 -15.36 -5.87 12.89
C GLU A 80 -14.46 -6.24 11.71
N TRP A 81 -13.19 -6.55 11.98
CA TRP A 81 -12.24 -6.95 10.94
C TRP A 81 -12.66 -8.26 10.26
N LYS A 82 -13.13 -9.23 11.04
CA LYS A 82 -13.58 -10.54 10.56
C LYS A 82 -14.85 -10.47 9.69
N LYS A 83 -15.61 -9.36 9.75
CA LYS A 83 -16.71 -9.09 8.81
C LYS A 83 -16.20 -8.70 7.41
N ARG A 84 -14.99 -8.16 7.30
CA ARG A 84 -14.40 -7.70 6.03
C ARG A 84 -13.48 -8.74 5.40
N PHE A 85 -12.69 -9.42 6.22
CA PHE A 85 -11.74 -10.47 5.83
C PHE A 85 -12.08 -11.78 6.56
N LYS A 86 -12.23 -12.86 5.81
CA LYS A 86 -12.58 -14.18 6.37
C LYS A 86 -11.37 -14.90 6.96
N ILE A 87 -10.20 -14.73 6.33
CA ILE A 87 -8.99 -15.49 6.65
C ILE A 87 -7.85 -14.58 7.08
N PHE A 88 -7.67 -13.43 6.42
CA PHE A 88 -6.52 -12.56 6.72
C PHE A 88 -6.74 -11.74 7.99
N SER A 89 -5.76 -11.80 8.89
CA SER A 89 -5.69 -10.90 10.03
C SER A 89 -5.38 -9.48 9.58
N TYR A 90 -5.71 -8.51 10.42
CA TYR A 90 -5.37 -7.09 10.20
C TYR A 90 -3.88 -6.90 9.90
N ARG A 91 -3.03 -7.59 10.66
CA ARG A 91 -1.57 -7.52 10.54
C ARG A 91 -1.08 -7.98 9.16
N VAL A 92 -1.60 -9.12 8.70
CA VAL A 92 -1.27 -9.67 7.37
C VAL A 92 -1.79 -8.77 6.26
N THR A 93 -2.98 -8.19 6.45
CA THR A 93 -3.59 -7.29 5.46
C THR A 93 -2.76 -6.03 5.25
N ILE A 94 -2.32 -5.38 6.34
CA ILE A 94 -1.42 -4.22 6.23
C ILE A 94 -0.14 -4.61 5.51
N ALA A 95 0.48 -5.74 5.87
CA ALA A 95 1.71 -6.18 5.23
C ALA A 95 1.55 -6.34 3.71
N ILE A 96 0.50 -7.03 3.26
CA ILE A 96 0.21 -7.22 1.83
C ILE A 96 -0.05 -5.89 1.12
N MET A 97 -0.85 -5.01 1.74
CA MET A 97 -1.14 -3.70 1.17
C MET A 97 0.12 -2.85 1.03
N SER A 98 0.99 -2.83 2.05
CA SER A 98 2.25 -2.10 2.04
C SER A 98 3.21 -2.62 0.98
N ILE A 99 3.34 -3.94 0.83
CA ILE A 99 4.12 -4.55 -0.25
C ILE A 99 3.58 -4.10 -1.62
N THR A 100 2.26 -4.11 -1.78
CA THR A 100 1.64 -3.69 -3.05
C THR A 100 1.91 -2.21 -3.35
N ILE A 101 1.87 -1.34 -2.34
CA ILE A 101 2.22 0.09 -2.48
C ILE A 101 3.69 0.24 -2.91
N LEU A 102 4.61 -0.54 -2.32
CA LEU A 102 6.03 -0.54 -2.71
C LEU A 102 6.23 -0.99 -4.17
N LEU A 103 5.49 -1.99 -4.63
CA LEU A 103 5.53 -2.44 -6.03
C LEU A 103 5.14 -1.32 -6.99
N TYR A 104 4.13 -0.50 -6.65
CA TYR A 104 3.83 0.70 -7.43
C TYR A 104 5.00 1.70 -7.42
N GLY A 105 5.68 1.88 -6.29
CA GLY A 105 6.91 2.67 -6.21
C GLY A 105 7.99 2.19 -7.17
N CYS A 106 8.22 0.87 -7.23
CA CYS A 106 9.16 0.27 -8.18
C CYS A 106 8.75 0.50 -9.65
N ILE A 107 7.46 0.42 -9.97
CA ILE A 107 6.97 0.71 -11.33
C ILE A 107 7.28 2.16 -11.73
N ILE A 108 7.07 3.11 -10.82
CA ILE A 108 7.38 4.53 -11.08
C ILE A 108 8.89 4.76 -11.19
N ASP A 109 9.69 4.08 -10.37
CA ASP A 109 11.15 4.15 -10.46
C ASP A 109 11.67 3.64 -11.81
N GLU A 110 11.11 2.54 -12.33
CA GLU A 110 11.48 2.06 -13.66
C GLU A 110 11.02 2.99 -14.79
N ILE A 111 9.83 3.58 -14.67
CA ILE A 111 9.39 4.61 -15.63
C ILE A 111 10.35 5.80 -15.63
N LEU A 112 10.80 6.25 -14.44
CA LEU A 112 11.80 7.32 -14.31
C LEU A 112 13.15 6.92 -14.91
N PHE A 113 13.60 5.69 -14.68
CA PHE A 113 14.83 5.16 -15.24
C PHE A 113 14.80 5.18 -16.78
N MET A 114 13.69 4.75 -17.38
CA MET A 114 13.51 4.79 -18.84
C MET A 114 13.36 6.21 -19.42
N LEU A 115 12.88 7.18 -18.64
CA LEU A 115 12.73 8.58 -19.08
C LEU A 115 14.04 9.38 -19.06
N ASN A 116 14.97 9.01 -18.16
CA ASN A 116 16.25 9.70 -17.99
C ASN A 116 17.39 9.10 -18.84
N HIS A 117 17.10 8.10 -19.67
CA HIS A 117 18.07 7.37 -20.48
C HIS A 117 17.71 7.43 -21.97
#